data_AF-A0A2M7MAL8-F1
#
_entry.id   AF-A0A2M7MAL8-F1
#
_cell.length_a   1.000
_cell.length_b   1.000
_cell.length_c   1.000
_cell.angle_alpha   90.00
_cell.angle_beta   90.00
_cell.angle_gamma   90.00
#
_symmetry.space_group_name_H-M   'P 1'
#
loop_
_entity.id
_entity.type
_entity.pdbx_description
1 polymer ?
#
loop_
_entity_poly.entity_id
_entity_poly.type
_entity_poly.pdbx_seq_one_letter_code
_entity_poly.pdbx_strand_id
1 'polypeptide(L)'
;MKSENIVLTKTFEFAVRIVNLYKFLCSEHKEYVISKQLLRAGTSIGVPVKTLERWLKQLKDQNKIEFKGAPKTGGYYSIQN
;
A
#
# COMPACT_ATOMS: atom_id res chain seq x y z
N MET A 1 15.74 -3.16 21.38
CA MET A 1 15.06 -3.65 20.16
C MET A 1 13.69 -3.02 20.09
N LYS A 2 13.33 -2.33 19.00
CA LYS A 2 11.94 -1.88 18.82
C LYS A 2 11.09 -3.13 18.58
N SER A 3 10.17 -3.40 19.50
CA SER A 3 9.16 -4.44 19.35
C SER A 3 8.45 -4.22 18.01
N GLU A 4 8.56 -5.17 17.08
CA GLU A 4 7.79 -5.11 15.85
C GLU A 4 6.31 -5.09 16.23
N ASN A 5 5.62 -4.03 15.85
CA ASN A 5 4.19 -3.94 16.08
C ASN A 5 3.51 -4.83 15.04
N ILE A 6 3.16 -6.05 15.43
CA ILE A 6 2.55 -7.05 14.55
C ILE A 6 1.26 -6.55 13.90
N VAL A 7 0.48 -5.74 14.61
CA VAL A 7 -0.73 -5.11 14.09
C VAL A 7 -0.36 -4.19 12.94
N LEU A 8 0.70 -3.40 13.10
CA LEU A 8 1.22 -2.50 12.07
C LEU A 8 1.60 -3.22 10.78
N THR A 9 2.38 -4.29 10.91
CA THR A 9 2.83 -5.10 9.77
C THR A 9 1.63 -5.72 9.06
N LYS A 10 0.69 -6.29 9.81
CA LYS A 10 -0.52 -6.94 9.26
C LYS A 10 -1.46 -5.93 8.60
N THR A 11 -1.63 -4.74 9.18
CA THR A 11 -2.43 -3.66 8.58
C THR A 11 -1.80 -3.14 7.29
N PHE A 12 -0.46 -3.02 7.24
CA PHE A 12 0.26 -2.64 6.03
C PHE A 12 0.12 -3.69 4.92
N GLU A 13 0.37 -4.97 5.23
CA GLU A 13 0.16 -6.09 4.31
C GLU A 13 -1.29 -6.11 3.77
N PHE A 14 -2.26 -5.87 4.63
CA PHE A 14 -3.67 -5.78 4.27
C PHE A 14 -3.95 -4.61 3.30
N ALA A 15 -3.42 -3.42 3.58
CA ALA A 15 -3.59 -2.26 2.70
C ALA A 15 -3.02 -2.52 1.29
N VAL A 16 -1.85 -3.15 1.20
CA VAL A 16 -1.25 -3.55 -0.08
C VAL A 16 -2.15 -4.52 -0.84
N ARG A 17 -2.74 -5.52 -0.15
CA ARG A 17 -3.69 -6.47 -0.76
C ARG A 17 -4.93 -5.77 -1.30
N ILE A 18 -5.49 -4.80 -0.58
CA ILE A 18 -6.65 -4.02 -1.02
C ILE A 18 -6.35 -3.21 -2.29
N VAL A 19 -5.16 -2.61 -2.39
CA VAL A 19 -4.75 -1.88 -3.60
C VAL A 19 -4.65 -2.81 -4.81
N ASN A 20 -4.08 -4.01 -4.64
CA ASN A 20 -3.99 -4.99 -5.72
C ASN A 20 -5.36 -5.53 -6.14
N LEU A 21 -6.26 -5.76 -5.17
CA LEU A 21 -7.63 -6.16 -5.43
C LEU A 21 -8.40 -5.08 -6.20
N TYR A 22 -8.25 -3.80 -5.83
CA TYR A 22 -8.83 -2.69 -6.58
C TYR A 22 -8.36 -2.67 -8.04
N LYS A 23 -7.05 -2.84 -8.28
CA LYS A 23 -6.49 -2.91 -9.63
C LYS A 23 -7.08 -4.06 -10.45
N PHE A 24 -7.19 -5.25 -9.86
CA PHE A 24 -7.78 -6.43 -10.48
C PHE A 24 -9.27 -6.21 -10.85
N LEU A 25 -10.07 -5.67 -9.93
CA LEU A 25 -11.47 -5.36 -10.20
C LEU A 25 -11.65 -4.32 -11.31
N CYS A 26 -10.75 -3.34 -11.38
CA CYS A 26 -10.73 -2.34 -12.43
C CYS A 26 -10.28 -2.88 -13.79
N SER A 27 -9.31 -3.80 -13.84
CA SER A 27 -8.76 -4.34 -15.10
C SER A 27 -9.64 -5.44 -15.69
N GLU A 28 -10.02 -6.43 -14.89
CA GLU A 28 -10.73 -7.62 -15.37
C GLU A 28 -12.23 -7.39 -15.47
N HIS A 29 -12.80 -6.69 -14.49
CA HIS A 29 -14.25 -6.58 -14.34
C HIS A 29 -14.81 -5.20 -14.67
N LYS A 30 -13.94 -4.22 -14.95
CA LYS A 30 -14.31 -2.81 -15.16
C LYS A 30 -15.24 -2.28 -14.05
N GLU A 31 -15.04 -2.77 -12.83
CA GLU A 31 -15.83 -2.38 -11.67
C GLU A 31 -15.11 -1.25 -10.94
N TYR A 32 -15.74 -0.07 -10.88
CA TYR A 32 -15.12 1.16 -10.39
C TYR A 32 -15.87 1.78 -9.21
N VAL A 33 -17.09 1.32 -8.90
CA VAL A 33 -17.93 1.94 -7.87
C VAL A 33 -17.68 1.27 -6.53
N ILE A 34 -17.85 -0.04 -6.46
CA ILE A 34 -17.66 -0.82 -5.23
C ILE A 34 -16.17 -0.94 -4.91
N SER A 35 -15.34 -1.16 -5.92
CA SER A 35 -13.89 -1.28 -5.80
C SER A 35 -13.28 -0.01 -5.18
N LYS A 36 -13.78 1.18 -5.54
CA LYS A 36 -13.32 2.45 -4.98
C LYS A 36 -13.77 2.66 -3.53
N GLN A 37 -14.95 2.17 -3.15
CA GLN A 37 -15.37 2.17 -1.74
C GLN A 37 -14.52 1.21 -0.91
N LEU A 38 -14.26 0.01 -1.44
CA LEU A 38 -13.39 -0.99 -0.83
C LEU A 38 -11.96 -0.47 -0.64
N LEU A 39 -11.42 0.22 -1.65
CA LEU A 39 -10.10 0.85 -1.57
C LEU A 39 -10.03 1.84 -0.41
N ARG A 40 -11.02 2.73 -0.29
CA ARG A 40 -11.07 3.74 0.77
C ARG A 40 -11.22 3.09 2.15
N ALA A 41 -12.14 2.16 2.31
CA ALA A 41 -12.35 1.48 3.60
C ALA A 41 -11.11 0.64 3.99
N GLY A 42 -10.59 -0.17 3.08
CA GLY A 42 -9.49 -1.09 3.33
C GLY A 42 -8.14 -0.42 3.58
N THR A 43 -7.88 0.75 2.99
CA THR A 43 -6.66 1.54 3.27
C THR A 43 -6.78 2.43 4.51
N SER A 44 -8.01 2.73 4.95
CA SER A 44 -8.26 3.54 6.16
C SER A 44 -8.21 2.73 7.47
N ILE A 45 -8.16 1.39 7.39
CA ILE A 45 -8.34 0.46 8.52
C ILE A 45 -7.23 0.49 9.59
N GLY A 46 -6.20 1.33 9.50
CA GLY A 46 -5.37 1.51 10.69
C GLY A 46 -4.18 2.46 10.63
N VAL A 47 -4.05 3.29 9.60
CA VAL A 47 -2.88 4.18 9.50
C VAL A 47 -3.29 5.50 8.85
N PRO A 48 -3.15 6.65 9.54
CA PRO A 48 -3.30 7.95 8.91
C PRO A 48 -2.38 8.09 7.69
N VAL A 49 -2.82 8.75 6.63
CA VAL A 49 -2.04 8.98 5.40
C VAL A 49 -0.63 9.52 5.70
N LYS A 50 -0.54 10.46 6.65
CA LYS A 50 0.73 11.04 7.13
C LYS A 50 1.69 10.00 7.72
N THR A 51 1.15 8.99 8.40
CA THR A 51 1.94 7.90 8.98
C THR A 51 2.42 6.93 7.90
N LEU A 52 1.57 6.66 6.90
CA LEU A 52 1.94 5.90 5.69
C LEU A 52 3.07 6.58 4.90
N GLU A 53 2.98 7.88 4.65
CA GLU A 53 4.03 8.67 3.99
C GLU A 53 5.36 8.62 4.76
N ARG A 54 5.28 8.72 6.10
CA ARG A 54 6.45 8.62 6.97
C ARG A 54 7.11 7.23 6.88
N TRP A 55 6.33 6.17 6.77
CA TRP A 55 6.87 4.81 6.62
C TRP A 55 7.42 4.55 5.24
N LEU A 56 6.76 5.02 4.18
CA LEU A 56 7.30 4.96 2.81
C LEU A 56 8.66 5.66 2.74
N LYS A 57 8.80 6.81 3.40
CA LYS A 57 10.08 7.51 3.55
C LYS A 57 11.11 6.64 4.27
N GLN A 58 10.78 6.07 5.43
CA GLN A 58 11.70 5.21 6.18
C GLN A 58 12.12 3.95 5.40
N LEU A 59 11.21 3.33 4.67
CA LEU A 59 11.49 2.14 3.87
C LEU A 59 12.34 2.47 2.64
N LYS A 60 12.13 3.64 2.04
CA LYS A 60 12.98 4.17 0.96
C LYS A 60 14.37 4.49 1.48
N ASP A 61 14.48 5.14 2.63
CA ASP A 61 15.75 5.45 3.30
C ASP A 61 16.52 4.17 3.70
N GLN A 62 15.80 3.09 4.00
CA GLN A 62 16.37 1.77 4.29
C GLN A 62 16.67 0.93 3.02
N ASN A 63 16.48 1.48 1.81
CA ASN A 63 16.63 0.77 0.53
C ASN A 63 15.81 -0.53 0.45
N LYS A 64 14.67 -0.61 1.14
CA LYS A 64 13.78 -1.78 1.11
C LYS A 64 12.71 -1.68 0.04
N ILE A 65 12.41 -0.47 -0.43
CA ILE A 65 11.43 -0.21 -1.48
C ILE A 65 11.94 0.79 -2.49
N GLU A 66 11.55 0.62 -3.75
CA GLU A 66 11.87 1.54 -4.85
C GLU A 66 10.59 1.93 -5.58
N PHE A 67 10.48 3.21 -5.95
CA PHE A 67 9.42 3.65 -6.85
C PHE A 67 9.82 3.33 -8.29
N LYS A 68 9.02 2.52 -8.99
CA LYS A 68 9.22 2.19 -10.40
C LYS A 68 8.04 2.67 -11.24
N GLY A 69 8.33 3.22 -12.41
CA GLY A 69 7.34 3.74 -13.37
C GLY A 69 7.21 5.26 -13.37
N ALA A 70 6.20 5.78 -14.09
CA ALA A 70 5.99 7.22 -14.22
C ALA A 70 5.38 7.81 -12.93
N PRO A 71 5.66 9.07 -12.56
CA PRO A 71 5.23 9.65 -11.28
C PRO A 71 3.72 9.56 -10.97
N LYS A 72 2.88 9.49 -12.00
CA LYS A 72 1.41 9.43 -11.86
C LYS A 72 0.81 8.02 -12.00
N THR A 73 1.56 7.04 -12.49
CA THR A 73 1.08 5.68 -12.78
C THR A 73 1.96 4.56 -12.21
N GLY A 74 3.15 4.90 -11.73
CA GLY A 74 4.10 4.01 -11.09
C GLY A 74 3.71 3.63 -9.67
N GLY A 75 4.49 2.74 -9.07
CA GLY A 75 4.24 2.20 -7.74
C GLY A 75 5.52 1.86 -7.00
N TYR A 76 5.39 1.62 -5.69
CA TYR A 76 6.48 1.13 -4.86
C TYR A 76 6.57 -0.40 -4.95
N TYR A 77 7.78 -0.90 -5.17
CA TYR A 77 8.12 -2.32 -5.22
C TYR A 77 9.12 -2.63 -4.12
N SER A 78 9.01 -3.79 -3.48
CA SER A 78 10.02 -4.27 -2.52
C SER A 78 11.32 -4.60 -3.25
N ILE A 79 12.42 -4.01 -2.79
CA ILE A 79 13.78 -4.42 -3.15
C ILE A 79 14.15 -5.52 -2.13
N GLN A 80 13.70 -6.74 -2.37
CA GLN A 80 14.24 -7.90 -1.68
C GLN A 80 15.25 -8.55 -2.62
N ASN A 81 16.52 -8.56 -2.20
CA ASN A 81 17.50 -9.55 -2.63
C ASN A 81 17.28 -10.82 -1.79
#